data_AF-A0A6N9U9Z2-F1
#
_entry.id   AF-A0A6N9U9Z2-F1
#
_cell.length_a   1.000
_cell.length_b   1.000
_cell.length_c   1.000
_cell.angle_alpha   90.00
_cell.angle_beta   90.00
_cell.angle_gamma   90.00
#
_symmetry.space_group_name_H-M   'P 1'
#
loop_
_entity.id
_entity.type
_entity.pdbx_description
1 polymer ?
#
loop_
_entity_poly.entity_id
_entity_poly.type
_entity_poly.pdbx_seq_one_letter_code
_entity_poly.pdbx_strand_id
1 'polypeptide(L)'
;MPERFTPTPEDRFTFGLWTVGWRGNDPFGEPTRPVLDPVESVERLAELGAYGVTFHDDDLIPFGADEGERARLVGRFRAALERTGMKVPMATTNLFTHPVFKDGGFTSNDRDVRRFALRKVIRNID
;
A
#
# COMPACT_ATOMS: atom_id res chain seq x y z
N MET A 1 -4.03 -24.19 25.16
CA MET A 1 -3.81 -24.60 23.76
C MET A 1 -4.00 -23.45 22.76
N PRO A 2 -3.25 -22.34 22.86
CA PRO A 2 -3.25 -21.31 21.81
C PRO A 2 -2.36 -21.68 20.60
N GLU A 3 -1.33 -22.53 20.78
CA GLU A 3 -0.31 -22.80 19.76
C GLU A 3 -0.83 -23.40 18.45
N ARG A 4 -1.98 -24.09 18.45
CA ARG A 4 -2.51 -24.74 17.24
C ARG A 4 -2.89 -23.76 16.12
N PHE A 5 -3.23 -22.52 16.47
CA PHE A 5 -3.70 -21.51 15.51
C PHE A 5 -2.84 -20.24 15.53
N THR A 6 -1.65 -20.29 16.12
CA THR A 6 -0.70 -19.19 16.03
C THR A 6 -0.10 -19.16 14.63
N PRO A 7 -0.31 -18.10 13.84
CA PRO A 7 0.24 -18.03 12.49
C PRO A 7 1.76 -17.90 12.52
N THR A 8 2.37 -18.45 11.48
CA THR A 8 3.80 -18.33 11.21
C THR A 8 4.01 -17.80 9.79
N PRO A 9 5.16 -17.18 9.48
CA PRO A 9 5.44 -16.73 8.12
C PRO A 9 5.35 -17.85 7.05
N GLU A 10 5.54 -19.12 7.45
CA GLU A 10 5.37 -20.29 6.59
C GLU A 10 3.95 -20.44 6.03
N ASP A 11 2.93 -19.91 6.74
CA ASP A 11 1.52 -19.92 6.34
C ASP A 11 1.21 -18.89 5.23
N ARG A 12 2.15 -17.98 4.94
CA ARG A 12 2.06 -16.97 3.86
C ARG A 12 0.87 -16.00 3.98
N PHE A 13 0.42 -15.71 5.20
CA PHE A 13 -0.56 -14.63 5.40
C PHE A 13 0.04 -13.26 5.07
N THR A 14 -0.67 -12.49 4.25
CA THR A 14 -0.23 -11.16 3.80
C THR A 14 -1.37 -10.15 3.87
N PHE A 15 -1.02 -8.89 4.06
CA PHE A 15 -2.00 -7.80 4.24
C PHE A 15 -1.63 -6.60 3.37
N GLY A 16 -2.63 -5.96 2.78
CA GLY A 16 -2.44 -4.65 2.14
C GLY A 16 -2.22 -3.56 3.17
N LEU A 17 -1.32 -2.61 2.91
CA LEU A 17 -1.15 -1.44 3.80
C LEU A 17 -2.48 -0.68 4.00
N TRP A 18 -3.30 -0.62 2.94
CA TRP A 18 -4.63 -0.01 2.96
C TRP A 18 -5.65 -0.73 3.85
N THR A 19 -5.39 -1.96 4.33
CA THR A 19 -6.35 -2.68 5.18
C THR A 19 -6.25 -2.21 6.62
N VAL A 20 -5.15 -2.52 7.30
CA VAL A 20 -4.90 -2.08 8.68
C VAL A 20 -4.71 -0.57 8.78
N GLY A 21 -4.27 0.08 7.69
CA GLY A 21 -4.16 1.53 7.58
C GLY A 21 -5.48 2.24 7.24
N TRP A 22 -6.60 1.53 7.03
CA TRP A 22 -7.87 2.20 6.73
C TRP A 22 -8.31 3.06 7.91
N ARG A 23 -8.56 4.35 7.63
CA ARG A 23 -8.87 5.33 8.67
C ARG A 23 -10.33 5.34 9.11
N GLY A 24 -11.19 4.54 8.48
CA GLY A 24 -12.59 4.41 8.90
C GLY A 24 -13.54 5.40 8.24
N ASN A 25 -13.09 6.21 7.28
CA ASN A 25 -14.00 7.08 6.53
C ASN A 25 -14.82 6.26 5.54
N ASP A 26 -16.05 6.69 5.35
CA ASP A 26 -17.02 6.09 4.44
C ASP A 26 -17.83 7.21 3.75
N PRO A 27 -18.81 6.90 2.87
CA PRO A 27 -19.59 7.93 2.20
C PRO A 27 -20.40 8.87 3.11
N PHE A 28 -20.54 8.55 4.40
CA PHE A 28 -21.40 9.25 5.36
C PHE A 28 -20.64 9.80 6.58
N GLY A 29 -19.33 9.60 6.67
CA GLY A 29 -18.56 9.97 7.85
C GLY A 29 -17.08 10.23 7.59
N GLU A 30 -16.54 11.15 8.40
CA GLU A 30 -15.12 11.49 8.44
C GLU A 30 -14.26 10.34 9.02
N PRO A 31 -12.94 10.34 8.79
CA PRO A 31 -12.02 9.38 9.39
C PRO A 31 -12.13 9.32 10.91
N THR A 32 -12.15 8.11 11.47
CA THR A 32 -12.21 7.87 12.92
C THR A 32 -10.88 7.41 13.52
N ARG A 33 -9.89 7.12 12.68
CA ARG A 33 -8.52 6.73 13.07
C ARG A 33 -7.46 7.65 12.43
N PRO A 34 -6.31 7.86 13.10
CA PRO A 34 -5.19 8.58 12.51
C PRO A 34 -4.59 7.81 11.33
N VAL A 35 -3.76 8.50 10.55
CA VAL A 35 -2.94 7.84 9.51
C VAL A 35 -1.94 6.91 10.20
N LEU A 36 -1.86 5.66 9.74
CA LEU A 36 -0.88 4.69 10.21
C LEU A 36 0.36 4.74 9.30
N ASP A 37 1.56 4.86 9.89
CA ASP A 37 2.80 4.85 9.12
C ASP A 37 3.03 3.44 8.51
N PRO A 38 3.39 3.32 7.21
CA PRO A 38 3.76 2.04 6.62
C PRO A 38 4.83 1.25 7.39
N VAL A 39 5.78 1.93 8.02
CA VAL A 39 6.81 1.30 8.86
C VAL A 39 6.17 0.62 10.07
N GLU A 40 5.26 1.32 10.75
CA GLU A 40 4.54 0.76 11.91
C GLU A 40 3.68 -0.44 11.49
N SER A 41 3.01 -0.35 10.34
CA SER A 41 2.22 -1.47 9.79
C SER A 41 3.09 -2.72 9.59
N VAL A 42 4.28 -2.57 9.00
CA VAL A 42 5.22 -3.68 8.78
C VAL A 42 5.65 -4.31 10.09
N GLU A 43 6.05 -3.50 11.07
CA GLU A 43 6.51 -3.98 12.38
C GLU A 43 5.39 -4.70 13.15
N ARG A 44 4.20 -4.13 13.20
CA ARG A 44 3.04 -4.74 13.88
C ARG A 44 2.56 -6.02 13.22
N LEU A 45 2.52 -6.07 11.89
CA LEU A 45 2.11 -7.28 11.17
C LEU A 45 3.13 -8.41 11.33
N ALA A 46 4.43 -8.08 11.38
CA ALA A 46 5.48 -9.05 11.67
C ALA A 46 5.35 -9.63 13.09
N GLU A 47 5.08 -8.78 14.10
CA GLU A 47 4.81 -9.22 15.49
C GLU A 47 3.63 -10.21 15.57
N LEU A 48 2.68 -10.10 14.64
CA LEU A 48 1.50 -10.97 14.56
C LEU A 48 1.72 -12.24 13.71
N GLY A 49 2.92 -12.48 13.19
CA GLY A 49 3.26 -13.68 12.43
C GLY A 49 2.94 -13.62 10.93
N ALA A 50 2.68 -12.43 10.37
CA ALA A 50 2.48 -12.27 8.94
C ALA A 50 3.77 -12.58 8.16
N TYR A 51 3.61 -13.01 6.90
CA TYR A 51 4.70 -13.26 5.96
C TYR A 51 5.11 -11.99 5.20
N GLY A 52 4.15 -11.12 4.90
CA GLY A 52 4.41 -9.97 4.05
C GLY A 52 3.29 -8.95 3.99
N VAL A 53 3.59 -7.85 3.32
CA VAL A 53 2.65 -6.77 3.04
C VAL A 53 2.52 -6.53 1.54
N THR A 54 1.44 -5.90 1.12
CA THR A 54 1.21 -5.45 -0.25
C THR A 54 0.79 -3.98 -0.23
N PHE A 55 0.93 -3.25 -1.33
CA PHE A 55 0.61 -1.82 -1.36
C PHE A 55 0.12 -1.35 -2.74
N HIS A 56 -0.69 -0.30 -2.75
CA HIS A 56 -0.76 0.62 -3.88
C HIS A 56 0.40 1.60 -3.82
N ASP A 57 0.83 2.11 -4.97
CA ASP A 57 1.79 3.23 -5.02
C ASP A 57 1.44 4.36 -4.05
N ASP A 58 0.19 4.81 -4.08
CA ASP A 58 -0.28 5.94 -3.28
C ASP A 58 -0.43 5.63 -1.77
N ASP A 59 -0.37 4.35 -1.36
CA ASP A 59 -0.37 3.96 0.06
C ASP A 59 1.01 4.22 0.70
N LEU A 60 2.08 4.06 -0.09
CA LEU A 60 3.46 4.18 0.37
C LEU A 60 4.05 5.56 0.06
N ILE A 61 3.72 6.12 -1.10
CA ILE A 61 4.24 7.39 -1.60
C ILE A 61 3.06 8.31 -1.86
N PRO A 62 2.89 9.43 -1.12
CA PRO A 62 1.79 10.36 -1.37
C PRO A 62 1.75 10.82 -2.83
N PHE A 63 0.56 10.87 -3.41
CA PHE A 63 0.38 11.33 -4.78
C PHE A 63 0.96 12.74 -4.96
N GLY A 64 1.84 12.90 -5.96
CA GLY A 64 2.52 14.17 -6.23
C GLY A 64 3.81 14.42 -5.45
N ALA A 65 4.24 13.49 -4.58
CA ALA A 65 5.54 13.56 -3.92
C ALA A 65 6.68 13.67 -4.95
N ASP A 66 7.68 14.50 -4.62
CA ASP A 66 8.88 14.62 -5.44
C ASP A 66 9.79 13.38 -5.31
N GLU A 67 10.83 13.30 -6.15
CA GLU A 67 11.74 12.15 -6.15
C GLU A 67 12.54 12.00 -4.85
N GLY A 68 12.85 13.10 -4.17
CA GLY A 68 13.57 13.08 -2.89
C GLY A 68 12.71 12.48 -1.78
N GLU A 69 11.46 12.91 -1.69
CA GLU A 69 10.49 12.35 -0.77
C GLU A 69 10.17 10.88 -1.09
N ARG A 70 9.96 10.55 -2.37
CA ARG A 70 9.78 9.16 -2.81
C ARG A 70 10.95 8.28 -2.34
N ALA A 71 12.18 8.69 -2.63
CA ALA A 71 13.38 7.93 -2.26
C ALA A 71 13.47 7.74 -0.73
N ARG A 72 13.17 8.79 0.05
CA ARG A 72 13.16 8.74 1.51
C ARG A 72 12.12 7.74 2.04
N LEU A 73 10.89 7.78 1.53
CA LEU A 73 9.80 6.91 1.98
C LEU A 73 10.06 5.44 1.63
N VAL A 74 10.51 5.17 0.39
CA VAL A 74 10.91 3.83 -0.04
C VAL A 74 12.06 3.31 0.81
N GLY A 75 13.06 4.15 1.12
CA GLY A 75 14.19 3.78 1.99
C GLY A 75 13.74 3.38 3.40
N ARG A 76 12.84 4.16 4.02
CA ARG A 76 12.27 3.84 5.34
C ARG A 76 11.51 2.50 5.33
N PHE A 77 10.67 2.30 4.31
CA PHE A 77 9.88 1.08 4.17
C PHE A 77 10.77 -0.15 3.95
N ARG A 78 11.76 -0.04 3.06
CA ARG A 78 12.75 -1.11 2.84
C ARG A 78 13.50 -1.47 4.13
N ALA A 79 13.95 -0.48 4.89
CA ALA A 79 14.62 -0.72 6.16
C ALA A 79 13.73 -1.47 7.17
N ALA A 80 12.41 -1.22 7.18
CA ALA A 80 11.46 -1.94 8.02
C ALA A 80 11.30 -3.40 7.57
N LEU A 81 11.19 -3.65 6.25
CA LEU A 81 11.14 -5.01 5.70
C LEU A 81 12.41 -5.79 6.03
N GLU A 82 13.58 -5.17 5.95
CA GLU A 82 14.87 -5.79 6.29
C GLU A 82 14.96 -6.15 7.77
N ARG A 83 14.52 -5.26 8.69
CA ARG A 83 14.52 -5.54 10.14
C ARG A 83 13.57 -6.68 10.54
N THR A 84 12.43 -6.78 9.88
CA THR A 84 11.34 -7.71 10.25
C THR A 84 11.37 -9.02 9.48
N GLY A 85 12.10 -9.08 8.35
CA GLY A 85 12.10 -10.22 7.44
C GLY A 85 10.88 -10.31 6.52
N MET A 86 9.91 -9.39 6.68
CA MET A 86 8.66 -9.31 5.90
C MET A 86 8.93 -9.20 4.40
N LYS A 87 8.07 -9.83 3.59
CA LYS A 87 8.14 -9.80 2.12
C LYS A 87 7.12 -8.84 1.52
N VAL A 88 7.33 -8.53 0.24
CA VAL A 88 6.34 -7.85 -0.62
C VAL A 88 6.03 -8.76 -1.80
N PRO A 89 5.07 -9.70 -1.67
CA PRO A 89 4.78 -10.65 -2.74
C PRO A 89 3.88 -10.07 -3.84
N MET A 90 3.30 -8.88 -3.65
CA MET A 90 2.45 -8.20 -4.63
C MET A 90 2.47 -6.68 -4.39
N ALA A 91 2.42 -5.93 -5.49
CA ALA A 91 2.13 -4.50 -5.50
C ALA A 91 1.06 -4.20 -6.57
N THR A 92 0.36 -3.08 -6.42
CA THR A 92 -0.70 -2.64 -7.34
C THR A 92 -0.68 -1.11 -7.49
N THR A 93 -1.51 -0.55 -8.35
CA THR A 93 -1.53 0.89 -8.64
C THR A 93 -2.92 1.46 -8.35
N ASN A 94 -2.97 2.55 -7.59
CA ASN A 94 -4.22 3.27 -7.38
C ASN A 94 -4.59 4.07 -8.63
N LEU A 95 -5.60 3.58 -9.34
CA LEU A 95 -6.21 4.22 -10.53
C LEU A 95 -7.68 4.56 -10.27
N PHE A 96 -8.04 4.91 -9.03
CA PHE A 96 -9.44 5.10 -8.64
C PHE A 96 -9.68 6.27 -7.67
N THR A 97 -8.71 6.63 -6.81
CA THR A 97 -8.94 7.68 -5.80
C THR A 97 -8.88 9.10 -6.35
N HIS A 98 -7.85 9.42 -7.14
CA HIS A 98 -7.69 10.79 -7.66
C HIS A 98 -8.81 11.13 -8.67
N PRO A 99 -9.44 12.32 -8.62
CA PRO A 99 -10.57 12.67 -9.50
C PRO A 99 -10.30 12.58 -11.01
N VAL A 100 -9.04 12.56 -11.43
CA VAL A 100 -8.65 12.31 -12.82
C VAL A 100 -9.14 10.94 -13.33
N PHE A 101 -9.30 9.97 -12.44
CA PHE A 101 -9.75 8.61 -12.75
C PHE A 101 -11.26 8.40 -12.52
N LYS A 102 -12.05 9.48 -12.43
CA LYS A 102 -13.52 9.41 -12.22
C LYS A 102 -14.29 8.56 -13.24
N ASP A 103 -13.73 8.40 -14.44
CA ASP A 103 -14.27 7.58 -15.54
C ASP A 103 -13.39 6.34 -15.81
N GLY A 104 -12.62 5.91 -14.80
CA GLY A 104 -11.63 4.84 -14.90
C GLY A 104 -10.23 5.29 -15.33
N GLY A 105 -9.29 4.35 -15.31
CA GLY A 105 -7.91 4.55 -15.79
C GLY A 105 -7.76 4.14 -17.25
N PHE A 106 -7.54 2.84 -17.49
CA PHE A 106 -7.26 2.32 -18.84
C PHE A 106 -8.42 2.41 -19.82
N THR A 107 -9.64 2.55 -19.35
CA THR A 107 -10.86 2.60 -20.17
C THR A 107 -11.57 3.95 -20.11
N SER A 108 -10.95 4.98 -19.54
CA SER A 108 -11.51 6.34 -19.57
C SER A 108 -11.81 6.75 -21.01
N ASN A 109 -12.91 7.48 -21.22
CA ASN A 109 -13.21 8.08 -22.52
C ASN A 109 -12.10 9.07 -22.94
N ASP A 110 -11.51 9.77 -21.98
CA ASP A 110 -10.39 10.68 -22.20
C ASP A 110 -9.09 9.90 -22.49
N ARG A 111 -8.51 10.14 -23.67
CA ARG A 111 -7.29 9.47 -24.13
C ARG A 111 -6.08 9.82 -23.28
N ASP A 112 -5.98 11.05 -22.80
CA ASP A 112 -4.82 11.50 -22.03
C ASP A 112 -4.84 10.89 -20.63
N VAL A 113 -6.02 10.63 -20.06
CA VAL A 113 -6.19 9.85 -18.83
C VAL A 113 -5.71 8.40 -19.02
N ARG A 114 -6.06 7.75 -20.13
CA ARG A 114 -5.56 6.38 -20.43
C ARG A 114 -4.03 6.33 -20.52
N ARG A 115 -3.43 7.33 -21.17
CA ARG A 115 -1.96 7.46 -21.28
C ARG A 115 -1.32 7.71 -19.92
N PHE A 116 -1.92 8.58 -19.11
CA PHE A 116 -1.45 8.86 -17.75
C PHE A 116 -1.51 7.61 -16.86
N ALA A 117 -2.62 6.86 -16.91
CA ALA A 117 -2.80 5.61 -16.17
C ALA A 117 -1.69 4.58 -16.48
N LEU A 118 -1.37 4.37 -17.76
CA LEU A 118 -0.27 3.48 -18.17
C LEU A 118 1.08 3.94 -17.60
N ARG A 119 1.37 5.25 -17.63
CA ARG A 119 2.61 5.77 -17.08
C ARG A 119 2.70 5.63 -15.55
N LYS A 120 1.58 5.82 -14.85
CA LYS A 120 1.50 5.62 -13.39
C LYS A 120 1.79 4.16 -13.04
N VAL A 121 1.16 3.22 -13.75
CA VAL A 121 1.38 1.78 -13.55
C VAL A 121 2.82 1.37 -13.84
N ILE A 122 3.39 1.78 -14.97
CA ILE A 122 4.78 1.45 -15.32
C ILE A 122 5.75 1.94 -14.24
N ARG A 123 5.57 3.17 -13.74
CA ARG A 123 6.43 3.73 -12.66
C ARG A 123 6.35 2.95 -11.35
N ASN A 124 5.27 2.20 -11.11
CA ASN A 124 5.11 1.37 -9.92
C ASN A 124 5.47 -0.11 -10.14
N ILE A 125 5.64 -0.53 -11.40
CA ILE A 125 6.24 -1.84 -11.72
C ILE A 125 7.74 -1.81 -11.40
N ASP A 126 8.39 -0.68 -11.66
CA ASP A 126 9.82 -0.43 -11.37
C ASP A 126 10.09 -0.14 -9.87
#